data_AF-A0A248LIE0-F1
#
_entry.id   AF-A0A248LIE0-F1
#
_cell.length_a   1.000
_cell.length_b   1.000
_cell.length_c   1.000
_cell.angle_alpha   90.00
_cell.angle_beta   90.00
_cell.angle_gamma   90.00
#
_symmetry.space_group_name_H-M   'P 1'
#
loop_
_entity.id
_entity.type
_entity.pdbx_description
1 polymer ?
#
loop_
_entity_poly.entity_id
_entity_poly.type
_entity_poly.pdbx_seq_one_letter_code
_entity_poly.pdbx_strand_id
1 'polypeptide(L)'
;MARLYKTIESDYFPDDYQKIRLQLEKAGLNKPKSSLVRAFISGLIYKYINPDDQFYCRKYVLSTINVVRDMFPSIVDAEIKKHCDKIVEIADDNKLFVVVILISGISNALDFVDNASKSKISTWIERCSFEHICFMFADLYRCPDMRPYLTKRIEQLSLDEIKVVPVSMEVSEHCLRRSISLLSSAFSFNAVNSIFKHGIFPFFEFITRELAEQIISLPTTTATDMIGSTGYSKFIEMIRIDGLIDDPALRDLLIANKGEYLIDFD
;
A
#
# COMPACT_ATOMS: atom_id res chain seq x y z
N MET A 1 -10.87 -24.45 23.47
CA MET A 1 -11.20 -23.11 22.96
C MET A 1 -10.81 -22.01 23.94
N ALA A 2 -11.44 -21.93 25.12
CA ALA A 2 -11.16 -20.86 26.11
C ALA A 2 -9.68 -20.69 26.48
N ARG A 3 -8.93 -21.79 26.64
CA ARG A 3 -7.49 -21.75 26.89
C ARG A 3 -6.68 -21.10 25.75
N LEU A 4 -7.05 -21.35 24.48
CA LEU A 4 -6.35 -20.77 23.33
C LEU A 4 -6.57 -19.27 23.26
N TYR A 5 -7.82 -18.81 23.40
CA TYR A 5 -8.10 -17.38 23.45
C TYR A 5 -7.39 -16.71 24.62
N LYS A 6 -7.46 -17.28 25.84
CA LYS A 6 -6.74 -16.75 27.00
C LYS A 6 -5.22 -16.63 26.79
N THR A 7 -4.62 -17.54 26.01
CA THR A 7 -3.19 -17.44 25.66
C THR A 7 -2.92 -16.23 24.76
N ILE A 8 -3.77 -15.99 23.77
CA ILE A 8 -3.63 -14.90 22.80
C ILE A 8 -4.01 -13.54 23.40
N GLU A 9 -4.95 -13.53 24.34
CA GLU A 9 -5.40 -12.33 25.07
C GLU A 9 -4.33 -11.74 25.99
N SER A 10 -3.23 -12.45 26.23
CA SER A 10 -2.17 -11.94 27.07
C SER A 10 -1.54 -10.69 26.45
N ASP A 11 -1.35 -9.64 27.25
CA ASP A 11 -0.60 -8.44 26.85
C ASP A 11 0.85 -8.74 26.40
N TYR A 12 1.37 -9.92 26.76
CA TYR A 12 2.68 -10.41 26.37
C TYR A 12 2.65 -11.39 25.19
N PHE A 13 1.50 -11.50 24.51
CA PHE A 13 1.40 -12.36 23.34
C PHE A 13 2.30 -11.81 22.22
N PRO A 14 3.17 -12.64 21.62
CA PRO A 14 4.16 -12.16 20.67
C PRO A 14 3.52 -11.84 19.32
N ASP A 15 4.09 -10.88 18.62
CA ASP A 15 3.84 -10.65 17.19
C ASP A 15 4.79 -11.48 16.29
N ASP A 16 5.83 -12.08 16.87
CA ASP A 16 6.82 -12.89 16.15
C ASP A 16 6.28 -14.28 15.81
N TYR A 17 6.44 -14.66 14.54
CA TYR A 17 5.91 -15.89 13.97
C TYR A 17 6.33 -17.16 14.74
N GLN A 18 7.61 -17.29 15.07
CA GLN A 18 8.13 -18.48 15.76
C GLN A 18 7.67 -18.53 17.21
N LYS A 19 7.65 -17.38 17.89
CA LYS A 19 7.13 -17.29 19.27
C LYS A 19 5.64 -17.61 19.33
N ILE A 20 4.83 -17.14 18.37
CA ILE A 20 3.40 -17.48 18.27
C ILE A 20 3.24 -18.99 18.16
N ARG A 21 3.96 -19.63 17.23
CA ARG A 21 3.91 -21.09 17.04
C ARG A 21 4.20 -21.86 18.33
N LEU A 22 5.27 -21.50 19.04
CA LEU A 22 5.63 -22.14 20.30
C LEU A 22 4.55 -21.98 21.37
N GLN A 23 3.91 -20.81 21.46
CA GLN A 23 2.81 -20.59 22.41
C GLN A 23 1.58 -21.40 22.05
N LEU A 24 1.22 -21.48 20.77
CA LEU A 24 0.08 -22.25 20.29
C LEU A 24 0.27 -23.76 20.51
N GLU A 25 1.47 -24.28 20.26
CA GLU A 25 1.82 -25.67 20.55
C GLU A 25 1.68 -25.98 22.06
N LYS A 26 2.19 -25.10 22.93
CA LYS A 26 2.03 -25.21 24.40
C LYS A 26 0.58 -25.07 24.87
N ALA A 27 -0.25 -24.31 24.14
CA ALA A 27 -1.66 -24.13 24.42
C ALA A 27 -2.54 -25.30 23.92
N GLY A 28 -1.95 -26.32 23.29
CA GLY A 28 -2.62 -27.56 22.90
C GLY A 28 -2.87 -27.72 21.40
N LEU A 29 -2.24 -26.92 20.54
CA LEU A 29 -2.25 -27.11 19.08
C LEU A 29 -1.10 -27.98 18.55
N ASN A 30 -0.44 -28.78 19.39
CA ASN A 30 0.57 -29.73 18.92
C ASN A 30 -0.03 -30.98 18.23
N LYS A 31 -1.17 -31.49 18.71
CA LYS A 31 -1.94 -32.61 18.13
C LYS A 31 -3.45 -32.39 18.32
N PRO A 32 -4.03 -31.32 17.74
CA PRO A 32 -5.43 -30.99 17.95
C PRO A 32 -6.36 -31.91 17.14
N LYS A 33 -7.61 -32.02 17.58
CA LYS A 33 -8.69 -32.52 16.72
C LYS A 33 -9.01 -31.47 15.64
N SER A 34 -9.33 -31.89 14.42
CA SER A 34 -9.65 -30.96 13.33
C SER A 34 -10.81 -30.00 13.67
N SER A 35 -11.79 -30.44 14.46
CA SER A 35 -12.89 -29.60 14.92
C SER A 35 -12.45 -28.43 15.80
N LEU A 36 -11.38 -28.62 16.60
CA LEU A 36 -10.82 -27.55 17.42
C LEU A 36 -10.17 -26.49 16.54
N VAL A 37 -9.40 -26.90 15.53
CA VAL A 37 -8.74 -25.99 14.59
C VAL A 37 -9.78 -25.16 13.83
N ARG A 38 -10.83 -25.81 13.27
CA ARG A 38 -11.91 -25.12 12.57
C ARG A 38 -12.63 -24.09 13.45
N ALA A 39 -13.05 -24.49 14.64
CA ALA A 39 -13.74 -23.60 15.57
C ALA A 39 -12.86 -22.42 16.01
N PHE A 40 -11.54 -22.64 16.10
CA PHE A 40 -10.59 -21.60 16.47
C PHE A 40 -10.42 -20.57 15.36
N ILE A 41 -10.19 -21.02 14.12
CA ILE A 41 -10.06 -20.13 12.96
C ILE A 41 -11.35 -19.35 12.71
N SER A 42 -12.49 -20.03 12.67
CA SER A 42 -13.79 -19.38 12.49
C SER A 42 -14.03 -18.32 13.58
N GLY A 43 -13.74 -18.65 14.84
CA GLY A 43 -13.86 -17.70 15.94
C GLY A 43 -12.91 -16.51 15.81
N LEU A 44 -11.63 -16.72 15.46
CA LEU A 44 -10.69 -15.61 15.24
C LEU A 44 -11.15 -14.68 14.10
N ILE A 45 -11.64 -15.24 12.98
CA ILE A 45 -12.19 -14.46 11.86
C ILE A 45 -13.32 -13.55 12.33
N TYR A 46 -14.33 -14.10 13.02
CA TYR A 46 -15.47 -13.30 13.47
C TYR A 46 -15.12 -12.32 14.59
N LYS A 47 -14.21 -12.69 15.49
CA LYS A 47 -13.75 -11.81 16.56
C LYS A 47 -12.91 -10.65 16.03
N TYR A 48 -12.11 -10.89 14.99
CA TYR A 48 -11.29 -9.86 14.35
C TYR A 48 -12.13 -8.74 13.71
N ILE A 49 -13.29 -9.07 13.15
CA ILE A 49 -14.17 -8.11 12.46
C ILE A 49 -15.24 -7.50 13.36
N ASN A 50 -15.32 -7.92 14.63
CA ASN A 50 -16.34 -7.45 15.57
C ASN A 50 -15.78 -6.31 16.45
N PRO A 51 -16.29 -5.06 16.32
CA PRO A 51 -15.77 -3.91 17.08
C PRO A 51 -15.90 -4.04 18.61
N ASP A 52 -16.83 -4.88 19.09
CA ASP A 52 -17.05 -5.10 20.51
C ASP A 52 -16.12 -6.18 21.10
N ASP A 53 -15.27 -6.80 20.28
CA ASP A 53 -14.35 -7.85 20.71
C ASP A 53 -12.92 -7.31 20.90
N GLN A 54 -12.21 -7.80 21.92
CA GLN A 54 -10.83 -7.38 22.19
C GLN A 54 -9.84 -7.70 21.06
N PHE A 55 -10.18 -8.68 20.22
CA PHE A 55 -9.40 -9.07 19.05
C PHE A 55 -9.64 -8.19 17.82
N TYR A 56 -10.56 -7.22 17.91
CA TYR A 56 -10.89 -6.32 16.81
C TYR A 56 -9.66 -5.65 16.21
N CYS A 57 -9.44 -5.87 14.91
CA CYS A 57 -8.35 -5.27 14.13
C CYS A 57 -6.92 -5.49 14.72
N ARG A 58 -6.72 -6.50 15.57
CA ARG A 58 -5.41 -6.73 16.23
C ARG A 58 -4.43 -7.45 15.30
N LYS A 59 -3.27 -6.85 15.05
CA LYS A 59 -2.24 -7.39 14.13
C LYS A 59 -1.83 -8.85 14.44
N TYR A 60 -1.62 -9.18 15.71
CA TYR A 60 -1.26 -10.54 16.13
C TYR A 60 -2.28 -11.61 15.72
N VAL A 61 -3.55 -11.27 15.50
CA VAL A 61 -4.58 -12.23 15.08
C VAL A 61 -4.29 -12.74 13.67
N LEU A 62 -3.86 -11.87 12.76
CA LEU A 62 -3.48 -12.23 11.40
C LEU A 62 -2.25 -13.15 11.42
N SER A 63 -1.22 -12.78 12.20
CA SER A 63 -0.04 -13.62 12.41
C SER A 63 -0.42 -14.99 12.99
N THR A 64 -1.35 -15.02 13.94
CA THR A 64 -1.86 -16.27 14.53
C THR A 64 -2.57 -17.13 13.49
N ILE A 65 -3.44 -16.56 12.67
CA ILE A 65 -4.14 -17.30 11.62
C ILE A 65 -3.14 -17.90 10.62
N ASN A 66 -2.14 -17.11 10.17
CA ASN A 66 -1.11 -17.61 9.26
C ASN A 66 -0.26 -18.72 9.90
N VAL A 67 0.13 -18.60 11.18
CA VAL A 67 0.85 -19.68 11.90
C VAL A 67 0.00 -20.96 11.97
N VAL A 68 -1.28 -20.86 12.32
CA VAL A 68 -2.16 -22.02 12.39
C VAL A 68 -2.39 -22.62 11.01
N ARG A 69 -2.44 -21.80 9.96
CA ARG A 69 -2.50 -22.24 8.57
C ARG A 69 -1.28 -23.07 8.21
N ASP A 70 -0.06 -22.62 8.52
CA ASP A 70 1.15 -23.42 8.26
C ASP A 70 1.17 -24.75 9.03
N MET A 71 0.62 -24.76 10.24
CA MET A 71 0.51 -25.99 11.03
C MET A 71 -0.54 -26.97 10.44
N PHE A 72 -1.62 -26.45 9.85
CA PHE A 72 -2.80 -27.25 9.43
C PHE A 72 -3.44 -26.75 8.11
N PRO A 73 -2.70 -26.70 6.99
CA PRO A 73 -3.07 -25.92 5.81
C PRO A 73 -4.42 -26.31 5.22
N SER A 74 -4.66 -27.61 4.98
CA SER A 74 -5.92 -28.06 4.37
C SER A 74 -7.16 -27.80 5.24
N ILE A 75 -7.01 -27.79 6.58
CA ILE A 75 -8.13 -27.54 7.49
C ILE A 75 -8.45 -26.04 7.52
N VAL A 76 -7.41 -25.22 7.60
CA VAL A 76 -7.53 -23.76 7.73
C VAL A 76 -8.00 -23.14 6.42
N ASP A 77 -7.46 -23.55 5.28
CA ASP A 77 -7.86 -23.03 3.95
C ASP A 77 -9.33 -23.32 3.66
N ALA A 78 -9.81 -24.53 4.01
CA ALA A 78 -11.22 -24.87 3.87
C ALA A 78 -12.13 -24.01 4.77
N GLU A 79 -11.66 -23.66 5.98
CA GLU A 79 -12.42 -22.83 6.91
C GLU A 79 -12.41 -21.35 6.50
N ILE A 80 -11.26 -20.83 6.04
CA ILE A 80 -11.13 -19.48 5.46
C ILE A 80 -12.09 -19.35 4.29
N LYS A 81 -12.02 -20.27 3.32
CA LYS A 81 -12.91 -20.28 2.14
C LYS A 81 -14.39 -20.25 2.50
N LYS A 82 -14.79 -21.02 3.51
CA LYS A 82 -16.18 -21.07 3.97
C LYS A 82 -16.67 -19.73 4.55
N HIS A 83 -15.77 -18.92 5.12
CA HIS A 83 -16.14 -17.70 5.83
C HIS A 83 -15.86 -16.42 5.05
N CYS A 84 -14.88 -16.40 4.14
CA CYS A 84 -14.45 -15.23 3.37
C CYS A 84 -15.60 -14.52 2.64
N ASP A 85 -16.37 -15.24 1.83
CA ASP A 85 -17.48 -14.61 1.08
C ASP A 85 -18.53 -14.05 2.04
N LYS A 86 -18.89 -14.81 3.08
CA LYS A 86 -19.89 -14.40 4.06
C LYS A 86 -19.48 -13.13 4.81
N ILE A 87 -18.21 -12.99 5.22
CA ILE A 87 -17.76 -11.78 5.92
C ILE A 87 -17.71 -10.56 5.00
N VAL A 88 -17.40 -10.75 3.71
CA VAL A 88 -17.45 -9.66 2.72
C VAL A 88 -18.90 -9.26 2.45
N GLU A 89 -19.81 -10.22 2.32
CA GLU A 89 -21.23 -9.98 2.05
C GLU A 89 -21.88 -9.15 3.17
N ILE A 90 -21.73 -9.57 4.43
CA ILE A 90 -22.38 -8.93 5.59
C ILE A 90 -21.75 -7.61 6.02
N ALA A 91 -20.54 -7.30 5.55
CA ALA A 91 -19.87 -6.06 5.91
C ALA A 91 -20.51 -4.86 5.18
N ASP A 92 -20.95 -3.88 5.97
CA ASP A 92 -21.22 -2.53 5.49
C ASP A 92 -19.90 -1.80 5.18
N ASP A 93 -19.96 -0.64 4.54
CA ASP A 93 -18.77 0.11 4.11
C ASP A 93 -17.83 0.47 5.28
N ASN A 94 -18.39 0.67 6.49
CA ASN A 94 -17.63 0.99 7.70
C ASN A 94 -16.96 -0.24 8.32
N LYS A 95 -17.39 -1.45 8.00
CA LYS A 95 -16.76 -2.71 8.46
C LYS A 95 -15.93 -3.36 7.37
N LEU A 96 -16.17 -3.00 6.12
CA LEU A 96 -15.50 -3.59 4.97
C LEU A 96 -13.99 -3.32 5.02
N PHE A 97 -13.54 -2.19 5.57
CA PHE A 97 -12.11 -1.93 5.77
C PHE A 97 -11.44 -3.03 6.61
N VAL A 98 -12.04 -3.45 7.72
CA VAL A 98 -11.49 -4.50 8.60
C VAL A 98 -11.46 -5.85 7.89
N VAL A 99 -12.50 -6.14 7.11
CA VAL A 99 -12.56 -7.36 6.29
C VAL A 99 -11.46 -7.37 5.23
N VAL A 100 -11.19 -6.22 4.60
CA VAL A 100 -10.11 -6.07 3.62
C VAL A 100 -8.74 -6.25 4.29
N ILE A 101 -8.52 -5.74 5.50
CA ILE A 101 -7.30 -6.03 6.27
C ILE A 101 -7.16 -7.53 6.54
N LEU A 102 -8.24 -8.17 6.96
CA LEU A 102 -8.23 -9.61 7.25
C LEU A 102 -7.85 -10.43 6.02
N ILE A 103 -8.47 -10.15 4.87
CA ILE A 103 -8.25 -10.88 3.62
C ILE A 103 -6.83 -10.61 3.07
N SER A 104 -6.35 -9.37 3.14
CA SER A 104 -5.00 -9.04 2.67
C SER A 104 -3.90 -9.57 3.60
N GLY A 105 -4.16 -9.67 4.90
CA GLY A 105 -3.21 -10.16 5.89
C GLY A 105 -3.10 -11.68 5.99
N ILE A 106 -4.11 -12.42 5.50
CA ILE A 106 -4.04 -13.88 5.40
C ILE A 106 -3.48 -14.25 4.02
N SER A 107 -2.37 -14.98 3.99
CA SER A 107 -1.71 -15.34 2.73
C SER A 107 -2.67 -16.06 1.77
N ASN A 108 -2.74 -15.62 0.52
CA ASN A 108 -3.60 -16.16 -0.55
C ASN A 108 -5.11 -16.19 -0.22
N ALA A 109 -5.59 -15.45 0.80
CA ALA A 109 -7.01 -15.51 1.14
C ALA A 109 -7.90 -14.93 0.04
N LEU A 110 -7.39 -14.01 -0.78
CA LEU A 110 -8.14 -13.46 -1.90
C LEU A 110 -8.48 -14.52 -2.95
N ASP A 111 -7.71 -15.59 -3.09
CA ASP A 111 -8.01 -16.72 -3.99
C ASP A 111 -9.27 -17.49 -3.57
N PHE A 112 -9.62 -17.42 -2.29
CA PHE A 112 -10.80 -18.09 -1.76
C PHE A 112 -12.08 -17.25 -1.84
N VAL A 113 -11.95 -15.98 -2.20
CA VAL A 113 -13.06 -15.05 -2.35
C VAL A 113 -13.65 -15.17 -3.76
N ASP A 114 -14.97 -15.23 -3.86
CA ASP A 114 -15.66 -15.28 -5.15
C ASP A 114 -15.54 -13.95 -5.95
N ASN A 115 -15.92 -13.99 -7.23
CA ASN A 115 -15.79 -12.82 -8.10
C ASN A 115 -16.67 -11.64 -7.66
N ALA A 116 -17.83 -11.91 -7.05
CA ALA A 116 -18.73 -10.85 -6.58
C ALA A 116 -18.13 -10.10 -5.39
N SER A 117 -17.58 -10.84 -4.44
CA SER A 117 -16.89 -10.33 -3.26
C SER A 117 -15.58 -9.63 -3.63
N LYS A 118 -14.81 -10.16 -4.59
CA LYS A 118 -13.66 -9.45 -5.19
C LYS A 118 -14.06 -8.12 -5.82
N SER A 119 -15.16 -8.09 -6.57
CA SER A 119 -15.69 -6.86 -7.16
C SER A 119 -16.12 -5.85 -6.08
N LYS A 120 -16.73 -6.31 -4.98
CA LYS A 120 -17.08 -5.46 -3.83
C LYS A 120 -15.83 -4.86 -3.18
N ILE A 121 -14.80 -5.67 -2.93
CA ILE A 121 -13.50 -5.22 -2.38
C ILE A 121 -12.84 -4.20 -3.32
N SER A 122 -12.75 -4.50 -4.61
CA SER A 122 -12.17 -3.59 -5.62
C SER A 122 -12.91 -2.24 -5.63
N THR A 123 -14.24 -2.28 -5.67
CA THR A 123 -15.07 -1.06 -5.69
C THR A 123 -14.89 -0.24 -4.42
N TRP A 124 -14.76 -0.92 -3.27
CA TRP A 124 -14.51 -0.25 -1.99
C TRP A 124 -13.13 0.40 -1.97
N ILE A 125 -12.06 -0.30 -2.38
CA ILE A 125 -10.70 0.27 -2.48
C ILE A 125 -10.67 1.51 -3.39
N GLU A 126 -11.41 1.47 -4.51
CA GLU A 126 -11.49 2.58 -5.46
C GLU A 126 -12.23 3.81 -4.88
N ARG A 127 -13.24 3.60 -4.02
CA ARG A 127 -14.18 4.66 -3.59
C ARG A 127 -14.08 5.08 -2.14
N CYS A 128 -13.43 4.30 -1.28
CA CYS A 128 -13.32 4.63 0.14
C CYS A 128 -12.61 5.97 0.34
N SER A 129 -12.89 6.64 1.46
CA SER A 129 -12.13 7.83 1.85
C SER A 129 -10.65 7.47 1.99
N PHE A 130 -9.77 8.41 1.66
CA PHE A 130 -8.35 8.17 1.78
C PHE A 130 -7.92 7.89 3.22
N GLU A 131 -8.61 8.49 4.20
CA GLU A 131 -8.42 8.25 5.64
C GLU A 131 -8.59 6.77 6.01
N HIS A 132 -9.47 6.04 5.34
CA HIS A 132 -9.66 4.61 5.59
C HIS A 132 -8.55 3.75 4.99
N ILE A 133 -7.90 4.18 3.90
CA ILE A 133 -6.91 3.35 3.20
C ILE A 133 -5.46 3.71 3.51
N CYS A 134 -5.19 4.95 3.92
CA CYS A 134 -3.83 5.49 4.03
C CYS A 134 -2.94 4.68 5.00
N PHE A 135 -3.47 4.26 6.14
CA PHE A 135 -2.73 3.50 7.14
C PHE A 135 -2.48 2.04 6.74
N MET A 136 -3.20 1.55 5.74
CA MET A 136 -3.10 0.16 5.25
C MET A 136 -2.34 0.07 3.93
N PHE A 137 -2.01 1.20 3.32
CA PHE A 137 -1.58 1.27 1.93
C PHE A 137 -0.40 0.33 1.62
N ALA A 138 0.64 0.39 2.46
CA ALA A 138 1.82 -0.45 2.33
C ALA A 138 1.51 -1.95 2.53
N ASP A 139 0.67 -2.28 3.52
CA ASP A 139 0.31 -3.67 3.82
C ASP A 139 -0.57 -4.28 2.72
N LEU A 140 -1.54 -3.52 2.21
CA LEU A 140 -2.35 -3.93 1.06
C LEU A 140 -1.47 -4.10 -0.18
N TYR A 141 -0.50 -3.21 -0.43
CA TYR A 141 0.34 -3.28 -1.62
C TYR A 141 1.32 -4.47 -1.58
N ARG A 142 1.69 -4.95 -0.39
CA ARG A 142 2.46 -6.20 -0.24
C ARG A 142 1.68 -7.44 -0.67
N CYS A 143 0.34 -7.41 -0.61
CA CYS A 143 -0.51 -8.47 -1.13
C CYS A 143 -0.55 -8.39 -2.67
N PRO A 144 0.06 -9.35 -3.41
CA PRO A 144 0.15 -9.28 -4.88
C PRO A 144 -1.20 -9.12 -5.56
N ASP A 145 -2.23 -9.79 -5.03
CA ASP A 145 -3.57 -9.78 -5.61
C ASP A 145 -4.32 -8.44 -5.39
N MET A 146 -3.86 -7.62 -4.43
CA MET A 146 -4.43 -6.29 -4.16
C MET A 146 -3.74 -5.18 -4.95
N ARG A 147 -2.51 -5.41 -5.45
CA ARG A 147 -1.72 -4.40 -6.19
C ARG A 147 -2.47 -3.76 -7.36
N PRO A 148 -3.22 -4.51 -8.21
CA PRO A 148 -3.93 -3.89 -9.32
C PRO A 148 -4.98 -2.87 -8.88
N TYR A 149 -5.68 -3.14 -7.76
CA TYR A 149 -6.70 -2.24 -7.23
C TYR A 149 -6.07 -0.99 -6.62
N LEU A 150 -4.98 -1.15 -5.87
CA LEU A 150 -4.27 -0.02 -5.28
C LEU A 150 -3.58 0.85 -6.33
N THR A 151 -3.00 0.25 -7.37
CA THR A 151 -2.33 1.02 -8.43
C THR A 151 -3.29 2.00 -9.08
N LYS A 152 -4.50 1.52 -9.44
CA LYS A 152 -5.59 2.39 -9.94
C LYS A 152 -5.99 3.47 -8.94
N ARG A 153 -6.01 3.14 -7.64
CA ARG A 153 -6.30 4.12 -6.60
C ARG A 153 -5.21 5.19 -6.48
N ILE A 154 -3.93 4.82 -6.59
CA ILE A 154 -2.79 5.77 -6.57
C ILE A 154 -2.92 6.77 -7.73
N GLU A 155 -3.31 6.31 -8.91
CA GLU A 155 -3.51 7.15 -10.10
C GLU A 155 -4.57 8.25 -9.89
N GLN A 156 -5.45 8.09 -8.91
CA GLN A 156 -6.52 9.04 -8.59
C GLN A 156 -6.16 9.99 -7.43
N LEU A 157 -5.06 9.74 -6.71
CA LEU A 157 -4.72 10.55 -5.54
C LEU A 157 -4.43 12.00 -5.92
N SER A 158 -4.89 12.89 -5.06
CA SER A 158 -4.50 14.30 -5.03
C SER A 158 -3.11 14.48 -4.41
N LEU A 159 -2.53 15.67 -4.60
CA LEU A 159 -1.25 15.99 -3.98
C LEU A 159 -1.31 15.93 -2.45
N ASP A 160 -2.42 16.35 -1.84
CA ASP A 160 -2.57 16.33 -0.38
C ASP A 160 -2.63 14.90 0.17
N GLU A 161 -3.22 13.97 -0.57
CA GLU A 161 -3.21 12.55 -0.22
C GLU A 161 -1.82 11.92 -0.42
N ILE A 162 -1.10 12.26 -1.51
CA ILE A 162 0.26 11.75 -1.75
C ILE A 162 1.23 12.11 -0.61
N LYS A 163 1.11 13.32 -0.04
CA LYS A 163 1.96 13.80 1.07
C LYS A 163 1.97 12.89 2.30
N VAL A 164 0.89 12.15 2.50
CA VAL A 164 0.65 11.35 3.71
C VAL A 164 0.70 9.85 3.42
N VAL A 165 0.95 9.44 2.16
CA VAL A 165 1.23 8.04 1.83
C VAL A 165 2.59 7.65 2.45
N PRO A 166 2.67 6.54 3.19
CA PRO A 166 3.93 6.07 3.75
C PRO A 166 4.98 5.79 2.65
N VAL A 167 6.16 6.38 2.79
CA VAL A 167 7.29 6.11 1.88
C VAL A 167 7.79 4.68 2.12
N SER A 168 7.56 3.84 1.12
CA SER A 168 8.03 2.46 1.03
C SER A 168 8.44 2.20 -0.41
N MET A 169 9.45 1.35 -0.64
CA MET A 169 9.97 1.13 -1.99
C MET A 169 8.87 0.73 -2.98
N GLU A 170 7.89 -0.05 -2.52
CA GLU A 170 6.85 -0.62 -3.36
C GLU A 170 5.79 0.40 -3.82
N VAL A 171 5.50 1.42 -3.01
CA VAL A 171 4.45 2.42 -3.32
C VAL A 171 5.04 3.70 -3.91
N SER A 172 6.31 4.00 -3.58
CA SER A 172 6.96 5.27 -3.92
C SER A 172 7.05 5.53 -5.42
N GLU A 173 7.37 4.51 -6.23
CA GLU A 173 7.42 4.66 -7.69
C GLU A 173 6.05 5.07 -8.26
N HIS A 174 4.96 4.48 -7.77
CA HIS A 174 3.62 4.82 -8.23
C HIS A 174 3.21 6.22 -7.79
N CYS A 175 3.54 6.63 -6.56
CA CYS A 175 3.32 7.99 -6.07
C CYS A 175 4.12 9.04 -6.87
N LEU A 176 5.36 8.72 -7.24
CA LEU A 176 6.18 9.55 -8.11
C LEU A 176 5.55 9.69 -9.50
N ARG A 177 5.16 8.59 -10.15
CA ARG A 177 4.47 8.63 -11.46
C ARG A 177 3.19 9.43 -11.40
N ARG A 178 2.40 9.30 -10.32
CA ARG A 178 1.22 10.12 -10.12
C ARG A 178 1.57 11.60 -9.96
N SER A 179 2.63 11.92 -9.22
CA SER A 179 3.09 13.30 -9.04
C SER A 179 3.58 13.94 -10.33
N ILE A 180 4.23 13.17 -11.21
CA ILE A 180 4.59 13.60 -12.58
C ILE A 180 3.32 13.86 -13.41
N SER A 181 2.30 13.00 -13.31
CA SER A 181 1.00 13.23 -13.95
C SER A 181 0.34 14.52 -13.45
N LEU A 182 0.34 14.78 -12.15
CA LEU A 182 -0.16 16.04 -11.58
C LEU A 182 0.65 17.24 -12.11
N LEU A 183 1.99 17.13 -12.12
CA LEU A 183 2.90 18.16 -12.62
C LEU A 183 2.62 18.50 -14.08
N SER A 184 2.36 17.49 -14.91
CA SER A 184 2.07 17.64 -16.34
C SER A 184 0.81 18.48 -16.61
N SER A 185 -0.09 18.55 -15.64
CA SER A 185 -1.36 19.29 -15.69
C SER A 185 -1.38 20.56 -14.83
N ALA A 186 -0.24 21.00 -14.31
CA ALA A 186 -0.16 22.13 -13.39
C ALA A 186 -0.02 23.47 -14.12
N PHE A 187 -1.10 24.26 -14.19
CA PHE A 187 -1.15 25.54 -14.92
C PHE A 187 -0.79 26.77 -14.08
N SER A 188 -0.11 26.61 -12.95
CA SER A 188 0.34 27.75 -12.16
C SER A 188 1.68 27.49 -11.48
N PHE A 189 2.50 28.51 -11.44
CA PHE A 189 3.76 28.56 -10.69
C PHE A 189 3.63 27.99 -9.26
N ASN A 190 2.59 28.36 -8.52
CA ASN A 190 2.38 27.88 -7.15
C ASN A 190 2.08 26.37 -7.11
N ALA A 191 1.25 25.88 -8.03
CA ALA A 191 0.94 24.44 -8.12
C ALA A 191 2.18 23.64 -8.48
N VAL A 192 2.96 24.07 -9.48
CA VAL A 192 4.22 23.43 -9.88
C VAL A 192 5.19 23.31 -8.70
N ASN A 193 5.46 24.41 -8.00
CA ASN A 193 6.37 24.39 -6.86
C ASN A 193 5.86 23.50 -5.71
N SER A 194 4.54 23.48 -5.47
CA SER A 194 3.93 22.59 -4.49
C SER A 194 4.13 21.12 -4.86
N ILE A 195 3.91 20.77 -6.13
CA ILE A 195 4.09 19.39 -6.62
C ILE A 195 5.55 18.97 -6.55
N PHE A 196 6.50 19.82 -6.93
CA PHE A 196 7.92 19.52 -6.74
C PHE A 196 8.25 19.23 -5.28
N LYS A 197 7.85 20.14 -4.38
CA LYS A 197 8.12 20.04 -2.94
C LYS A 197 7.53 18.80 -2.29
N HIS A 198 6.33 18.40 -2.70
CA HIS A 198 5.52 17.42 -1.97
C HIS A 198 5.30 16.10 -2.71
N GLY A 199 5.53 16.04 -4.02
CA GLY A 199 5.29 14.87 -4.85
C GLY A 199 6.50 14.43 -5.69
N ILE A 200 7.50 15.28 -5.92
CA ILE A 200 8.71 14.88 -6.65
C ILE A 200 9.88 14.67 -5.69
N PHE A 201 10.28 15.70 -4.94
CA PHE A 201 11.47 15.63 -4.07
C PHE A 201 11.41 14.55 -2.99
N PRO A 202 10.27 14.27 -2.32
CA PRO A 202 10.19 13.19 -1.35
C PRO A 202 10.47 11.80 -1.93
N PHE A 203 10.36 11.64 -3.25
CA PHE A 203 10.56 10.38 -3.96
C PHE A 203 11.73 10.45 -4.94
N PHE A 204 12.64 11.42 -4.77
CA PHE A 204 13.74 11.65 -5.72
C PHE A 204 14.64 10.42 -5.90
N GLU A 205 14.85 9.63 -4.84
CA GLU A 205 15.66 8.40 -4.90
C GLU A 205 15.09 7.32 -5.85
N PHE A 206 13.83 7.45 -6.27
CA PHE A 206 13.18 6.54 -7.21
C PHE A 206 13.14 7.07 -8.65
N ILE A 207 13.73 8.24 -8.91
CA ILE A 207 13.78 8.83 -10.25
C ILE A 207 14.83 8.11 -11.07
N THR A 208 14.39 7.43 -12.12
CA THR A 208 15.27 6.88 -13.16
C THR A 208 15.60 7.94 -14.20
N ARG A 209 16.60 7.68 -15.05
CA ARG A 209 16.95 8.55 -16.17
C ARG A 209 15.73 8.83 -17.05
N GLU A 210 14.94 7.82 -17.36
CA GLU A 210 13.74 7.96 -18.19
C GLU A 210 12.69 8.88 -17.54
N LEU A 211 12.50 8.78 -16.22
CA LEU A 211 11.59 9.66 -15.49
C LEU A 211 12.12 11.10 -15.41
N ALA A 212 13.44 11.27 -15.27
CA ALA A 212 14.05 12.59 -15.29
C ALA A 212 13.89 13.27 -16.66
N GLU A 213 14.18 12.55 -17.75
CA GLU A 213 13.96 13.01 -19.12
C GLU A 213 12.49 13.36 -19.36
N GLN A 214 11.55 12.55 -18.85
CA GLN A 214 10.13 12.85 -18.90
C GLN A 214 9.81 14.18 -18.22
N ILE A 215 10.27 14.40 -16.98
CA ILE A 215 10.03 15.65 -16.22
C ILE A 215 10.64 16.85 -16.96
N ILE A 216 11.86 16.73 -17.48
CA ILE A 216 12.57 17.78 -18.22
C ILE A 216 11.81 18.17 -19.50
N SER A 217 11.11 17.22 -20.14
CA SER A 217 10.32 17.46 -21.35
C SER A 217 8.94 18.08 -21.13
N LEU A 218 8.43 18.11 -19.89
CA LEU A 218 7.09 18.63 -19.62
C LEU A 218 6.84 20.08 -20.07
N PRO A 219 7.79 21.04 -19.97
CA PRO A 219 7.59 22.42 -20.42
C PRO A 219 7.23 22.59 -21.90
N THR A 220 7.56 21.61 -22.76
CA THR A 220 7.28 21.63 -24.21
C THR A 220 6.22 20.62 -24.62
N THR A 221 6.11 19.51 -23.90
CA THR A 221 5.15 18.44 -24.19
C THR A 221 3.77 18.68 -23.57
N THR A 222 3.67 19.54 -22.56
CA THR A 222 2.39 19.93 -21.96
C THR A 222 2.30 21.44 -21.77
N ALA A 223 1.16 21.91 -21.25
CA ALA A 223 0.94 23.32 -20.93
C ALA A 223 1.27 23.65 -19.45
N THR A 224 2.18 22.89 -18.82
CA THR A 224 2.58 23.10 -17.43
C THR A 224 3.43 24.36 -17.26
N ASP A 225 3.24 25.09 -16.16
CA ASP A 225 3.90 26.36 -15.86
C ASP A 225 5.25 26.16 -15.14
N MET A 226 6.10 25.32 -15.73
CA MET A 226 7.38 24.89 -15.12
C MET A 226 8.53 25.85 -15.35
N ILE A 227 8.53 26.58 -16.48
CA ILE A 227 9.60 27.50 -16.85
C ILE A 227 9.69 28.62 -15.82
N GLY A 228 10.88 28.86 -15.29
CA GLY A 228 11.14 29.83 -14.23
C GLY A 228 10.73 29.39 -12.82
N SER A 229 10.09 28.22 -12.64
CA SER A 229 9.73 27.71 -11.32
C SER A 229 10.96 27.30 -10.50
N THR A 230 10.98 27.66 -9.22
CA THR A 230 12.06 27.31 -8.29
C THR A 230 12.21 25.80 -8.13
N GLY A 231 11.09 25.07 -8.13
CA GLY A 231 11.05 23.61 -8.09
C GLY A 231 11.75 22.99 -9.29
N TYR A 232 11.52 23.51 -10.50
CA TYR A 232 12.18 22.99 -11.69
C TYR A 232 13.68 23.28 -11.70
N SER A 233 14.09 24.50 -11.35
CA SER A 233 15.53 24.84 -11.24
C SER A 233 16.25 23.91 -10.24
N LYS A 234 15.66 23.71 -9.06
CA LYS A 234 16.22 22.81 -8.04
C LYS A 234 16.22 21.36 -8.49
N PHE A 235 15.21 20.93 -9.23
CA PHE A 235 15.18 19.57 -9.80
C PHE A 235 16.37 19.35 -10.75
N ILE A 236 16.65 20.29 -11.65
CA ILE A 236 17.81 20.22 -12.56
C ILE A 236 19.13 20.21 -11.78
N GLU A 237 19.27 21.03 -10.75
CA GLU A 237 20.44 21.01 -9.86
C GLU A 237 20.64 19.64 -9.20
N MET A 238 19.56 19.03 -8.70
CA MET A 238 19.62 17.68 -8.12
C MET A 238 20.02 16.62 -9.14
N ILE A 239 19.53 16.69 -10.39
CA ILE A 239 19.93 15.78 -11.47
C ILE A 239 21.42 15.91 -11.80
N ARG A 240 21.95 17.14 -11.83
CA ARG A 240 23.40 17.39 -12.00
C ARG A 240 24.23 16.76 -10.88
N ILE A 241 23.83 17.01 -9.63
CA ILE A 241 24.54 16.52 -8.45
C ILE A 241 24.53 14.98 -8.40
N ASP A 242 23.39 14.37 -8.71
CA ASP A 242 23.23 12.91 -8.71
C ASP A 242 24.00 12.25 -9.86
N GLY A 243 24.26 12.98 -10.96
CA GLY A 243 24.95 12.45 -12.14
C GLY A 243 24.10 11.46 -12.94
N LEU A 244 22.78 11.49 -12.76
CA LEU A 244 21.82 10.59 -13.44
C LEU A 244 21.83 10.77 -14.97
N ILE A 245 22.10 12.00 -15.42
CA ILE A 245 22.28 12.37 -16.81
C ILE A 245 23.61 13.12 -16.90
N ASP A 246 24.48 12.74 -17.83
CA ASP A 246 25.74 13.43 -18.05
C ASP A 246 25.53 14.88 -18.51
N ASP A 247 26.42 15.79 -18.13
CA ASP A 247 26.26 17.22 -18.39
C ASP A 247 26.03 17.58 -19.87
N PRO A 248 26.75 17.00 -20.86
CA PRO A 248 26.45 17.23 -22.27
C PRO A 248 25.02 16.83 -22.66
N ALA A 249 24.57 15.62 -22.29
CA ALA A 249 23.23 15.17 -22.58
C ALA A 249 22.16 16.00 -21.85
N LEU A 250 22.40 16.40 -20.60
CA LEU A 250 21.50 17.25 -19.84
C LEU A 250 21.38 18.64 -20.48
N ARG A 251 22.49 19.22 -20.95
CA ARG A 251 22.51 20.49 -21.67
C ARG A 251 21.63 20.42 -22.93
N ASP A 252 21.82 19.38 -23.75
CA ASP A 252 21.04 19.19 -24.98
C ASP A 252 19.54 19.02 -24.68
N LEU A 253 19.20 18.27 -23.62
CA LEU A 253 17.82 18.10 -23.17
C LEU A 253 17.20 19.42 -22.69
N LEU A 254 17.95 20.24 -21.95
CA LEU A 254 17.47 21.54 -21.48
C LEU A 254 17.23 22.48 -22.67
N ILE A 255 18.12 22.53 -23.65
CA ILE A 255 17.94 23.33 -24.87
C ILE A 255 16.69 22.90 -25.63
N ALA A 256 16.52 21.59 -25.85
CA ALA A 256 15.35 21.06 -26.54
C ALA A 256 14.03 21.38 -25.84
N ASN A 257 14.06 21.64 -24.52
CA ASN A 257 12.89 21.80 -23.67
C ASN A 257 12.75 23.20 -23.01
N LYS A 258 13.30 24.24 -23.65
CA LYS A 258 13.19 25.67 -23.21
C LYS A 258 13.76 25.92 -21.80
N GLY A 259 14.75 25.12 -21.41
CA GLY A 259 15.47 25.20 -20.15
C GLY A 259 16.84 25.88 -20.28
N GLU A 260 17.12 26.63 -21.36
CA GLU A 260 18.47 27.18 -21.60
C GLU A 260 18.93 28.10 -20.48
N TYR A 261 17.98 28.78 -19.82
CA TYR A 261 18.23 29.67 -18.68
C TYR A 261 18.78 28.96 -17.43
N LEU A 262 18.75 27.62 -17.40
CA LEU A 262 19.31 26.80 -16.34
C LEU A 262 20.70 26.28 -16.67
N ILE A 263 21.20 26.49 -17.89
CA ILE A 263 22.54 26.08 -18.30
C ILE A 263 23.53 27.07 -17.70
N ASP A 264 24.43 26.58 -16.84
CA ASP A 264 25.55 27.39 -16.38
C ASP A 264 26.46 27.63 -17.60
N PHE A 265 26.61 28.90 -17.98
CA PHE A 265 27.59 29.29 -19.00
C PHE A 265 28.92 29.51 -18.29
N ASP A 266 29.86 28.60 -18.50
CA ASP A 266 31.29 28.83 -18.22
C ASP A 266 31.81 30.05 -19.00
#